data_AF-A0A821GAL0-F1
#
_entry.id   AF-A0A821GAL0-F1
#
_cell.length_a   1.000
_cell.length_b   1.000
_cell.length_c   1.000
_cell.angle_alpha   90.00
_cell.angle_beta   90.00
_cell.angle_gamma   90.00
#
_symmetry.space_group_name_H-M   'P 1'
#
loop_
_entity.id
_entity.type
_entity.pdbx_description
1 polymer ?
#
loop_
_entity_poly.entity_id
_entity_poly.type
_entity_poly.pdbx_seq_one_letter_code
_entity_poly.pdbx_strand_id
1 'polypeptide(L)'
;RISSLPSVNIYIKRDDQLDSYASGNKLRKLEFLFADILSRPKCHHIITAGSLHSNHCKAVAVLAARFQRQAHFLLRTDRDNQDEQIL
;
A
#
# COMPACT_ATOMS: atom_id res chain seq x y z
N ARG A 1 -1.31 27.27 13.42
CA ARG A 1 -1.11 26.80 12.01
C ARG A 1 0.36 26.44 11.90
N ILE A 2 0.80 25.35 11.25
CA ILE A 2 2.26 25.05 11.13
C ILE A 2 3.05 26.26 10.60
N SER A 3 2.39 27.13 9.82
CA SER A 3 2.90 28.40 9.33
C SER A 3 3.11 29.50 10.39
N SER A 4 2.82 29.28 11.68
CA SER A 4 3.11 30.24 12.76
C SER A 4 4.44 29.95 13.46
N LEU A 5 5.23 28.99 12.95
CA LEU A 5 6.58 28.73 13.42
C LEU A 5 7.53 29.83 12.90
N PRO A 6 8.18 30.60 13.78
CA PRO A 6 8.63 31.97 13.47
C PRO A 6 9.91 32.12 12.63
N SER A 7 10.39 31.10 11.90
CA SER A 7 11.66 31.24 11.19
C SER A 7 11.91 30.36 9.95
N VAL A 8 10.98 29.49 9.53
CA VAL A 8 11.23 28.57 8.40
C VAL A 8 9.99 28.39 7.52
N ASN A 9 10.20 28.40 6.19
CA ASN A 9 9.17 28.00 5.22
C ASN A 9 9.01 26.48 5.21
N ILE A 10 7.83 25.98 5.57
CA ILE A 10 7.52 24.55 5.61
C ILE A 10 6.66 24.17 4.40
N TYR A 11 7.15 23.23 3.61
CA TYR A 11 6.44 22.64 2.47
C TYR A 11 6.08 21.19 2.77
N ILE A 12 4.97 20.71 2.19
CA ILE A 12 4.52 19.32 2.34
C ILE A 12 4.26 18.73 0.96
N LYS A 13 4.95 17.64 0.63
CA LYS A 13 4.65 16.84 -0.55
C LYS A 13 3.53 15.85 -0.22
N ARG A 14 2.33 16.09 -0.77
CA ARG A 14 1.11 15.32 -0.49
C ARG A 14 0.99 14.05 -1.34
N ASP A 15 1.91 13.11 -1.15
CA ASP A 15 1.84 11.81 -1.82
C ASP A 15 0.67 10.93 -1.31
N ASP A 16 0.08 11.29 -0.18
CA ASP A 16 -1.18 10.73 0.33
C ASP A 16 -2.42 11.13 -0.50
N GLN A 17 -2.28 12.01 -1.49
CA GLN A 17 -3.36 12.42 -2.40
C GLN A 17 -3.21 11.82 -3.81
N LEU A 18 -2.32 10.85 -4.01
CA LEU A 18 -2.07 10.26 -5.33
C LEU A 18 -3.22 9.39 -5.85
N ASP A 19 -3.98 8.77 -4.96
CA ASP A 19 -5.15 7.95 -5.30
C ASP A 19 -6.09 7.91 -4.09
N SER A 20 -7.39 7.66 -4.28
CA SER A 20 -8.35 7.63 -3.17
C SER A 20 -8.22 6.39 -2.27
N TYR A 21 -7.71 5.27 -2.78
CA TYR A 21 -7.73 3.98 -2.09
C TYR A 21 -6.33 3.40 -1.89
N ALA A 22 -5.52 3.31 -2.96
CA ALA A 22 -4.18 2.76 -2.90
C ALA A 22 -3.26 3.73 -2.13
N SER A 23 -3.12 4.95 -2.68
CA SER A 23 -2.43 6.14 -2.15
C SER A 23 -1.05 5.96 -1.48
N GLY A 24 -0.45 7.09 -1.11
CA GLY A 24 0.77 7.16 -0.34
C GLY A 24 2.02 6.85 -1.16
N ASN A 25 3.18 6.94 -0.50
CA ASN A 25 4.49 6.83 -1.15
C ASN A 25 4.71 5.49 -1.89
N LYS A 26 4.05 4.41 -1.49
CA LYS A 26 4.22 3.09 -2.10
C LYS A 26 3.59 3.01 -3.48
N LEU A 27 2.56 3.82 -3.76
CA LEU A 27 1.92 3.85 -5.07
C LEU A 27 2.93 4.27 -6.17
N ARG A 28 3.84 5.21 -5.86
CA ARG A 28 4.95 5.61 -6.74
C ARG A 28 5.83 4.44 -7.19
N LYS A 29 6.06 3.46 -6.31
CA LYS A 29 6.83 2.26 -6.67
C LYS A 29 5.96 1.25 -7.41
N LEU A 30 4.72 1.11 -6.96
CA LEU A 30 3.79 0.12 -7.49
C LEU A 30 3.38 0.43 -8.93
N GLU A 31 3.38 1.68 -9.38
CA GLU A 31 3.09 2.02 -10.79
C GLU A 31 4.03 1.29 -11.77
N PHE A 32 5.33 1.27 -11.48
CA PHE A 32 6.32 0.57 -12.30
C PHE A 32 6.23 -0.95 -12.15
N LEU A 33 6.01 -1.43 -10.93
CA LEU A 33 5.89 -2.88 -10.69
C LEU A 33 4.63 -3.46 -11.37
N PHE A 34 3.50 -2.76 -11.30
CA PHE A 34 2.28 -3.19 -11.98
C PHE A 34 2.41 -3.08 -13.50
N ALA A 35 3.10 -2.06 -14.03
CA ALA A 35 3.40 -2.02 -15.45
C ALA A 35 4.18 -3.26 -15.92
N ASP A 36 5.20 -3.68 -15.18
CA ASP A 36 5.96 -4.91 -15.48
C ASP A 36 5.10 -6.18 -15.33
N ILE A 37 4.32 -6.30 -14.24
CA ILE A 37 3.39 -7.43 -14.04
C ILE A 37 2.41 -7.55 -15.21
N LEU A 38 1.83 -6.43 -15.65
CA LEU A 38 0.88 -6.39 -16.75
C LEU A 38 1.52 -6.72 -18.11
N SER A 39 2.81 -6.43 -18.27
CA SER A 39 3.56 -6.80 -19.48
C SER A 39 3.83 -8.32 -19.59
N ARG A 40 3.64 -9.08 -18.50
CA ARG A 40 3.91 -10.51 -18.42
C ARG A 40 2.59 -11.31 -18.45
N PRO A 41 2.21 -11.94 -19.59
CA PRO A 41 0.90 -12.57 -19.74
C PRO A 41 0.59 -13.67 -18.71
N LYS A 42 1.63 -14.38 -18.24
CA LYS A 42 1.51 -15.50 -17.29
C LYS A 42 1.59 -15.08 -15.82
N CYS A 43 1.73 -13.79 -15.52
CA CYS A 43 1.82 -13.29 -14.14
C CYS A 43 0.42 -13.01 -13.58
N HIS A 44 -0.17 -13.99 -12.88
CA HIS A 44 -1.53 -13.87 -12.32
C HIS A 44 -1.54 -13.62 -10.81
N HIS A 45 -0.49 -14.04 -10.11
CA HIS A 45 -0.42 -14.01 -8.66
C HIS A 45 0.65 -13.01 -8.19
N ILE A 46 0.25 -12.14 -7.28
CA ILE A 46 1.12 -11.15 -6.65
C ILE A 46 1.27 -11.55 -5.18
N ILE A 47 2.51 -11.77 -4.73
CA ILE A 47 2.79 -12.13 -3.34
C ILE A 47 3.55 -10.98 -2.70
N THR A 48 3.09 -10.51 -1.53
CA THR A 48 3.83 -9.52 -0.74
C THR A 48 3.61 -9.71 0.76
N ALA A 49 4.39 -9.01 1.58
CA ALA A 49 4.36 -9.15 3.03
C ALA A 49 4.27 -7.80 3.74
N GLY A 50 3.78 -7.80 4.97
CA GLY A 50 3.67 -6.60 5.80
C GLY A 50 3.12 -6.89 7.19
N SER A 51 2.88 -5.84 7.97
CA SER A 51 2.07 -5.94 9.19
C SER A 51 0.57 -6.00 8.86
N LEU A 52 -0.25 -6.32 9.87
CA LEU A 52 -1.72 -6.32 9.75
C LEU A 52 -2.27 -5.01 9.15
N HIS A 53 -1.72 -3.85 9.54
CA HIS A 53 -2.13 -2.51 9.08
C HIS A 53 -1.24 -1.97 7.94
N SER A 54 -0.63 -2.84 7.15
CA SER A 54 0.32 -2.44 6.11
C SER A 54 -0.37 -1.67 4.97
N ASN A 55 -0.08 -0.37 4.86
CA ASN A 55 -0.46 0.45 3.70
C ASN A 55 0.11 -0.10 2.37
N HIS A 56 1.22 -0.86 2.41
CA HIS A 56 1.74 -1.56 1.23
C HIS A 56 0.78 -2.64 0.75
N CYS A 57 0.40 -3.52 1.67
CA CYS A 57 -0.51 -4.64 1.38
C CYS A 57 -1.86 -4.11 0.92
N LYS A 58 -2.37 -3.05 1.57
CA LYS A 58 -3.58 -2.34 1.13
C LYS A 58 -3.46 -1.82 -0.31
N ALA A 59 -2.38 -1.11 -0.65
CA ALA A 59 -2.19 -0.57 -2.00
C ALA A 59 -2.09 -1.69 -3.05
N VAL A 60 -1.36 -2.78 -2.75
CA VAL A 60 -1.27 -3.96 -3.62
C VAL A 60 -2.63 -4.63 -3.79
N ALA A 61 -3.43 -4.76 -2.73
CA ALA A 61 -4.78 -5.33 -2.80
C ALA A 61 -5.70 -4.53 -3.74
N VAL A 62 -5.71 -3.20 -3.59
CA VAL A 62 -6.48 -2.30 -4.45
C VAL A 62 -6.07 -2.43 -5.91
N LEU A 63 -4.77 -2.38 -6.20
CA LEU A 63 -4.28 -2.48 -7.57
C LEU A 63 -4.52 -3.87 -8.17
N ALA A 64 -4.30 -4.94 -7.40
CA ALA A 64 -4.57 -6.30 -7.85
C ALA A 64 -6.05 -6.49 -8.23
N ALA A 65 -6.98 -5.98 -7.41
CA ALA A 65 -8.40 -5.99 -7.73
C ALA A 65 -8.73 -5.22 -9.01
N ARG A 66 -8.18 -4.00 -9.16
CA ARG A 66 -8.38 -3.17 -10.37
C ARG A 66 -7.88 -3.84 -11.65
N PHE A 67 -6.77 -4.57 -11.56
CA PHE A 67 -6.10 -5.20 -12.70
C PHE A 67 -6.38 -6.69 -12.85
N GLN A 68 -7.40 -7.22 -12.16
CA GLN A 68 -7.83 -8.62 -12.23
C GLN A 68 -6.68 -9.61 -11.95
N ARG A 69 -5.85 -9.29 -10.95
CA ARG A 69 -4.77 -10.14 -10.43
C ARG A 69 -5.13 -10.67 -9.05
N GLN A 70 -4.64 -11.85 -8.70
CA GLN A 70 -4.84 -12.42 -7.38
C GLN A 70 -3.69 -12.02 -6.46
N ALA A 71 -4.00 -11.38 -5.33
CA ALA A 71 -3.00 -10.99 -4.35
C ALA A 71 -2.99 -11.95 -3.15
N HIS A 72 -1.78 -12.29 -2.68
CA HIS A 72 -1.53 -13.12 -1.51
C HIS A 72 -0.66 -12.33 -0.53
N PHE A 73 -1.07 -12.29 0.74
CA PHE A 73 -0.42 -11.48 1.77
C PHE A 73 0.11 -12.33 2.90
N LEU A 74 1.42 -12.22 3.18
CA LEU A 74 2.01 -12.71 4.41
C LEU A 74 1.98 -11.58 5.45
N LEU A 75 0.98 -11.62 6.34
CA LEU A 75 0.79 -10.58 7.36
C LEU A 75 1.38 -11.03 8.69
N ARG A 76 2.25 -10.19 9.26
CA ARG A 76 2.75 -10.36 10.62
C ARG A 76 1.79 -9.69 11.60
N THR A 77 1.39 -10.43 12.62
CA THR A 77 0.67 -9.94 13.80
C THR A 77 1.60 -10.06 15.01
N ASP A 78 1.51 -9.10 15.92
CA ASP A 78 2.18 -9.22 17.23
C ASP A 78 1.33 -10.19 18.07
N ARG A 79 1.92 -11.32 18.46
CA ARG A 79 1.21 -12.41 19.16
C ARG A 79 1.09 -12.11 20.65
N ASP A 80 0.23 -11.17 21.05
CA ASP A 80 -0.12 -10.98 22.46
C ASP A 80 -1.62 -11.08 22.79
N ASN A 81 -2.48 -11.42 21.83
CA ASN A 81 -3.82 -11.96 22.14
C ASN A 81 -4.16 -13.02 21.09
N GLN A 82 -3.97 -14.28 21.47
CA GLN A 82 -4.60 -15.39 20.77
C GLN A 82 -6.11 -15.30 21.01
N ASP A 83 -6.88 -15.56 19.96
CA ASP A 83 -8.31 -15.87 19.97
C ASP A 83 -9.27 -14.71 20.33
N GLU A 84 -9.85 -14.04 19.31
CA GLU A 84 -11.29 -13.67 19.32
C GLU A 84 -11.81 -12.86 18.10
N GLN A 85 -11.00 -12.40 17.14
CA GLN A 85 -11.52 -11.50 16.07
C GLN A 85 -11.34 -12.00 14.63
N ILE A 86 -11.37 -13.32 14.41
CA ILE A 86 -11.52 -13.87 13.05
C ILE A 86 -12.62 -14.92 13.06
N LEU A 87 -13.85 -14.50 13.32
CA LEU A 87 -15.09 -15.09 12.80
C LEU A 87 -16.02 -13.95 12.37
#